data_AF-A0A3L7VFS5-F1
#
_entry.id   AF-A0A3L7VFS5-F1
#
_cell.length_a   1.000
_cell.length_b   1.000
_cell.length_c   1.000
_cell.angle_alpha   90.00
_cell.angle_beta   90.00
_cell.angle_gamma   90.00
#
_symmetry.space_group_name_H-M   'P 1'
#
loop_
_entity.id
_entity.type
_entity.pdbx_description
1 polymer ?
#
loop_
_entity_poly.entity_id
_entity_poly.type
_entity_poly.pdbx_seq_one_letter_code
_entity_poly.pdbx_strand_id
1 'polypeptide(L)'
;MSAVRLEKLRGAVRSIREEKVFSVDWAKTQCRDLAPAYVTKILKQLAKDGHLEVCKENKQTYYKWLVEDPREVDHWIEKQVYRQQVKSVPLADRPREQLLEMGVEKLTDAQLLAILIRVGVPGESAVQAGLALASRFEERGLARLIDASLQELKPITKAMRSDSYCQIMAGIELGRRIASLRDIEPVLPERIRGSDDAISYCSRRFSRLAADGVQEEFHIVSLDTQHGPIASHRITVGTLDASLVHPRE
;
A
#
# COMPACT_ATOMS: atom_id res chain seq x y z
N MET A 1 -1.59 21.05 16.29
CA MET A 1 -2.98 20.53 16.22
C MET A 1 -3.15 19.14 16.84
N SER A 2 -2.23 18.18 16.64
CA SER A 2 -2.31 16.84 17.25
C SER A 2 -2.10 16.83 18.78
N ALA A 3 -1.15 17.62 19.29
CA ALA A 3 -0.86 17.71 20.73
C ALA A 3 -2.06 18.21 21.56
N VAL A 4 -2.70 19.31 21.14
CA VAL A 4 -3.90 19.86 21.80
C VAL A 4 -5.06 18.87 21.82
N ARG A 5 -5.21 18.07 20.75
CA ARG A 5 -6.27 17.04 20.67
C ARG A 5 -5.99 15.86 21.59
N LEU A 6 -4.73 15.45 21.73
CA LEU A 6 -4.28 14.41 22.65
C LEU A 6 -4.52 14.80 24.10
N GLU A 7 -4.17 16.04 24.44
CA GLU A 7 -4.35 16.58 25.78
C GLU A 7 -5.84 16.63 26.17
N LYS A 8 -6.72 17.04 25.24
CA LYS A 8 -8.18 17.02 25.43
C LYS A 8 -8.73 15.60 25.64
N LEU A 9 -8.27 14.61 24.87
CA LEU A 9 -8.69 13.21 25.02
C LEU A 9 -8.18 12.58 26.31
N ARG A 10 -6.90 12.81 26.66
CA ARG A 10 -6.31 12.34 27.92
C ARG A 10 -7.00 12.96 29.13
N GLY A 11 -7.28 14.27 29.08
CA GLY A 11 -8.04 14.97 30.12
C GLY A 11 -9.43 14.36 30.31
N ALA A 12 -10.19 14.19 29.23
CA ALA A 12 -11.53 13.61 29.28
C ALA A 12 -11.54 12.20 29.89
N VAL A 13 -10.65 11.34 29.42
CA VAL A 13 -10.60 9.94 29.88
C VAL A 13 -10.13 9.85 31.32
N ARG A 14 -9.17 10.69 31.74
CA ARG A 14 -8.71 10.77 33.13
C ARG A 14 -9.86 11.13 34.07
N SER A 15 -10.64 12.16 33.74
CA SER A 15 -11.78 12.61 34.55
C SER A 15 -12.89 11.55 34.67
N ILE A 16 -13.09 10.75 33.63
CA ILE A 16 -14.15 9.72 33.62
C ILE A 16 -13.71 8.44 34.34
N ARG A 17 -12.41 8.23 34.52
CA ARG A 17 -11.86 7.00 35.13
C ARG A 17 -11.94 6.96 36.65
N GLU A 18 -12.24 8.09 37.29
CA GLU A 18 -12.37 8.16 38.75
C GLU A 18 -13.46 7.21 39.29
N GLU A 19 -14.44 6.85 38.44
CA GLU A 19 -15.56 5.99 38.82
C GLU A 19 -15.59 4.70 37.99
N LYS A 20 -15.86 3.56 38.64
CA LYS A 20 -15.91 2.25 37.96
C LYS A 20 -17.16 2.09 37.08
N VAL A 21 -18.27 2.70 37.50
CA VAL A 21 -19.56 2.72 36.80
C VAL A 21 -20.16 4.11 36.88
N PHE A 22 -20.47 4.73 35.75
CA PHE A 22 -20.95 6.11 35.71
C PHE A 22 -22.03 6.34 34.66
N SER A 23 -22.85 7.37 34.86
CA SER A 23 -23.87 7.80 33.89
C SER A 23 -23.30 8.75 32.84
N VAL A 24 -23.96 8.86 31.69
CA VAL A 24 -23.60 9.82 30.64
C VAL A 24 -23.58 11.26 31.19
N ASP A 25 -24.53 11.60 32.06
CA ASP A 25 -24.64 12.96 32.58
C ASP A 25 -23.55 13.26 33.61
N TRP A 26 -23.18 12.28 34.45
CA TRP A 26 -22.03 12.40 35.33
C TRP A 26 -20.73 12.66 34.53
N ALA A 27 -20.50 11.91 33.44
CA ALA A 27 -19.31 12.09 32.60
C ALA A 27 -19.24 13.48 31.95
N LYS A 28 -20.39 14.06 31.56
CA LYS A 28 -20.46 15.45 31.06
C LYS A 28 -20.15 16.47 32.16
N THR A 29 -20.61 16.21 33.39
CA THR A 29 -20.36 17.09 34.54
C THR A 29 -18.89 17.10 34.97
N GLN A 30 -18.16 16.00 34.79
CA GLN A 30 -16.72 15.94 35.05
C GLN A 30 -15.89 16.60 33.95
N CYS A 31 -16.33 16.49 32.69
CA CYS A 31 -15.65 17.08 31.54
C CYS A 31 -16.19 18.47 31.18
N ARG A 32 -16.25 19.42 32.13
CA ARG A 32 -16.87 20.75 31.92
C ARG A 32 -16.17 21.59 30.85
N ASP A 33 -14.88 21.36 30.65
CA ASP A 33 -14.06 22.07 29.66
C ASP A 33 -14.30 21.59 28.21
N LEU A 34 -15.16 20.58 28.02
CA LEU A 34 -15.43 19.95 26.74
C LEU A 34 -16.91 20.02 26.38
N ALA A 35 -17.20 20.13 25.07
CA ALA A 35 -18.57 20.13 24.60
C ALA A 35 -19.29 18.79 24.94
N PRO A 36 -20.55 18.80 25.43
CA PRO A 36 -21.26 17.57 25.80
C PRO A 36 -21.38 16.53 24.68
N ALA A 37 -21.50 16.98 23.43
CA ALA A 37 -21.51 16.11 22.25
C ALA A 37 -20.17 15.39 22.03
N TYR A 38 -19.05 16.03 22.38
CA TYR A 38 -17.72 15.45 22.29
C TYR A 38 -17.53 14.32 23.32
N VAL A 39 -17.94 14.54 24.57
CA VAL A 39 -17.92 13.53 25.64
C VAL A 39 -18.75 12.31 25.24
N THR A 40 -19.97 12.55 24.74
CA THR A 40 -20.87 11.47 24.28
C THR A 40 -20.24 10.64 23.15
N LYS A 41 -19.51 11.28 22.23
CA LYS A 41 -18.79 10.60 21.15
C LYS A 41 -17.66 9.71 21.68
N ILE A 42 -16.88 10.21 22.65
CA ILE A 42 -15.79 9.44 23.29
C ILE A 42 -16.35 8.16 23.94
N LEU A 43 -17.41 8.28 24.74
CA LEU A 43 -18.03 7.14 25.42
C LEU A 43 -18.50 6.06 24.42
N LYS A 44 -19.15 6.48 23.33
CA LYS A 44 -19.59 5.55 22.27
C LYS A 44 -18.41 4.86 21.58
N GLN A 45 -17.29 5.56 21.36
CA GLN A 45 -16.11 4.96 20.74
C GLN A 45 -15.40 3.99 21.68
N LEU A 46 -15.26 4.35 22.96
CA LEU A 46 -14.71 3.45 23.99
C LEU A 46 -15.54 2.18 24.13
N ALA A 47 -16.87 2.28 24.11
CA ALA A 47 -17.75 1.12 24.12
C ALA A 47 -17.64 0.27 22.86
N LYS A 48 -17.60 0.92 21.68
CA LYS A 48 -17.43 0.22 20.40
C LYS A 48 -16.12 -0.56 20.34
N ASP A 49 -15.05 0.00 20.87
CA ASP A 49 -13.71 -0.60 20.85
C ASP A 49 -13.48 -1.57 22.04
N GLY A 50 -14.52 -1.85 22.85
CA GLY A 50 -14.48 -2.88 23.90
C GLY A 50 -13.92 -2.44 25.25
N HIS A 51 -13.63 -1.15 25.44
CA HIS A 51 -13.10 -0.62 26.71
C HIS A 51 -14.19 -0.34 27.75
N LEU A 52 -15.43 -0.07 27.29
CA LEU A 52 -16.60 0.14 28.13
C LEU A 52 -17.72 -0.83 27.79
N GLU A 53 -18.42 -1.29 28.81
CA GLU A 53 -19.70 -1.99 28.70
C GLU A 53 -20.84 -0.97 28.83
N VAL A 54 -21.88 -1.10 27.99
CA VAL A 54 -23.06 -0.24 28.03
C VAL A 54 -24.19 -0.94 28.78
N CYS A 55 -24.55 -0.40 29.93
CA CYS A 55 -25.67 -0.89 30.74
C CYS A 55 -26.86 0.07 30.61
N LYS A 56 -28.09 -0.47 30.59
CA LYS A 56 -29.32 0.33 30.58
C LYS A 56 -30.21 -0.08 31.73
N GLU A 57 -30.55 0.87 32.58
CA GLU A 57 -31.42 0.65 33.73
C GLU A 57 -32.33 1.87 33.90
N ASN A 58 -33.63 1.66 34.14
CA ASN A 58 -34.61 2.72 34.39
C ASN A 58 -34.59 3.88 33.36
N LYS A 59 -34.48 3.57 32.06
CA LYS A 59 -34.34 4.53 30.93
C LYS A 59 -33.06 5.38 30.94
N GLN A 60 -32.12 5.11 31.83
CA GLN A 60 -30.82 5.79 31.90
C GLN A 60 -29.71 4.85 31.41
N THR A 61 -28.71 5.42 30.71
CA THR A 61 -27.57 4.66 30.18
C THR A 61 -26.34 4.89 31.06
N TYR A 62 -25.73 3.78 31.47
CA TYR A 62 -24.52 3.73 32.27
C TYR A 62 -23.40 3.07 31.47
N TYR A 63 -22.17 3.46 31.77
CA TYR A 63 -20.97 2.84 31.23
C TYR A 63 -20.16 2.25 32.37
N LYS A 64 -19.60 1.07 32.14
CA LYS A 64 -18.72 0.37 33.08
C LYS A 64 -17.39 0.09 32.42
N TRP A 65 -16.29 0.38 33.11
CA TRP A 65 -14.96 0.02 32.63
C TRP A 65 -14.78 -1.50 32.62
N LEU A 66 -14.43 -2.05 31.46
CA LEU A 66 -14.06 -3.47 31.30
C LEU A 66 -12.56 -3.68 31.49
N VAL A 67 -11.78 -2.62 31.33
CA VAL A 67 -10.32 -2.66 31.33
C VAL A 67 -9.77 -2.05 32.61
N GLU A 68 -8.95 -2.81 33.32
CA GLU A 68 -8.32 -2.36 34.57
C GLU A 68 -6.95 -1.71 34.31
N ASP A 69 -6.17 -2.18 33.32
CA ASP A 69 -4.84 -1.62 33.01
C ASP A 69 -4.94 -0.22 32.35
N PRO A 70 -4.29 0.81 32.93
CA PRO A 70 -4.24 2.13 32.31
C PRO A 70 -3.61 2.22 30.94
N ARG A 71 -2.66 1.35 30.65
CA ARG A 71 -1.88 1.38 29.42
C ARG A 71 -2.70 1.02 28.20
N GLU A 72 -3.73 0.19 28.34
CA GLU A 72 -4.64 -0.16 27.24
C GLU A 72 -5.49 1.01 26.77
N VAL A 73 -5.98 1.81 27.72
CA VAL A 73 -6.76 3.00 27.43
C VAL A 73 -5.86 4.11 26.89
N ASP A 74 -4.64 4.25 27.42
CA ASP A 74 -3.64 5.16 26.85
C ASP A 74 -3.29 4.77 25.41
N HIS A 75 -3.06 3.49 25.14
CA HIS A 75 -2.85 2.98 23.79
C HIS A 75 -4.04 3.26 22.87
N TRP A 76 -5.27 3.15 23.38
CA TRP A 76 -6.47 3.55 22.65
C TRP A 76 -6.49 5.05 22.35
N ILE A 77 -6.19 5.92 23.33
CA ILE A 77 -6.13 7.39 23.15
C ILE A 77 -5.12 7.74 22.07
N GLU A 78 -3.93 7.15 22.16
CA GLU A 78 -2.86 7.30 21.18
C GLU A 78 -3.33 6.83 19.80
N LYS A 79 -3.96 5.66 19.70
CA LYS A 79 -4.57 5.17 18.46
C LYS A 79 -5.64 6.12 17.91
N GLN A 80 -6.46 6.78 18.73
CA GLN A 80 -7.49 7.72 18.24
C GLN A 80 -6.89 9.03 17.69
N VAL A 81 -5.75 9.47 18.21
CA VAL A 81 -5.09 10.72 17.81
C VAL A 81 -4.12 10.48 16.65
N TYR A 82 -3.38 9.38 16.69
CA TYR A 82 -2.27 9.07 15.78
C TYR A 82 -2.68 8.25 14.55
N ARG A 83 -3.89 7.66 14.52
CA ARG A 83 -4.49 7.04 13.31
C ARG A 83 -4.60 8.00 12.11
N GLN A 84 -4.36 9.32 12.29
CA GLN A 84 -4.50 10.33 11.25
C GLN A 84 -3.21 11.04 10.80
N GLN A 85 -2.02 10.74 11.35
CA GLN A 85 -0.78 11.42 10.94
C GLN A 85 0.45 10.51 10.89
N VAL A 86 1.01 10.31 9.68
CA VAL A 86 2.29 9.61 9.42
C VAL A 86 3.45 10.17 10.25
N LYS A 87 3.37 11.43 10.71
CA LYS A 87 4.41 12.10 11.52
C LYS A 87 4.59 11.55 12.94
N SER A 88 3.79 10.57 13.38
CA SER A 88 3.83 10.03 14.76
C SER A 88 4.21 8.55 14.86
N VAL A 89 4.52 7.92 13.73
CA VAL A 89 5.24 6.65 13.72
C VAL A 89 6.66 6.93 14.24
N PRO A 90 7.20 6.15 15.20
CA PRO A 90 8.60 6.26 15.61
C PRO A 90 9.48 6.37 14.37
N LEU A 91 10.56 7.16 14.40
CA LEU A 91 11.42 7.32 13.22
C LEU A 91 11.83 5.96 12.65
N ALA A 92 12.12 5.01 13.53
CA ALA A 92 12.45 3.62 13.23
C ALA A 92 11.36 2.80 12.53
N ASP A 93 10.10 3.24 12.53
CA ASP A 93 8.96 2.53 11.92
C ASP A 93 8.45 3.26 10.66
N ARG A 94 9.03 4.41 10.32
CA ARG A 94 8.63 5.16 9.13
C ARG A 94 9.32 4.57 7.91
N PRO A 95 8.57 4.24 6.84
CA PRO A 95 9.12 3.51 5.71
C PRO A 95 10.35 4.17 5.05
N ARG A 96 10.39 5.50 4.91
CA ARG A 96 11.53 6.18 4.26
C ARG A 96 12.78 6.15 5.12
N GLU A 97 12.61 6.41 6.41
CA GLU A 97 13.67 6.37 7.40
C GLU A 97 14.23 4.95 7.53
N GLN A 98 13.36 3.92 7.59
CA GLN A 98 13.77 2.51 7.53
C GLN A 98 14.54 2.16 6.27
N LEU A 99 14.10 2.66 5.10
CA LEU A 99 14.80 2.43 3.83
C LEU A 99 16.23 3.00 3.88
N LEU A 100 16.41 4.18 4.47
CA LEU A 100 17.72 4.82 4.60
C LEU A 100 18.63 4.14 5.63
N GLU A 101 18.08 3.61 6.72
CA GLU A 101 18.84 3.01 7.82
C GLU A 101 19.15 1.52 7.60
N MET A 102 18.15 0.75 7.16
CA MET A 102 18.21 -0.73 7.08
C MET A 102 18.27 -1.27 5.66
N GLY A 103 18.04 -0.41 4.65
CA GLY A 103 18.00 -0.78 3.24
C GLY A 103 16.64 -1.33 2.79
N VAL A 104 16.42 -1.32 1.47
CA VAL A 104 15.14 -1.69 0.84
C VAL A 104 14.72 -3.14 1.11
N GLU A 105 15.68 -4.05 1.26
CA GLU A 105 15.46 -5.49 1.47
C GLU A 105 14.74 -5.82 2.79
N LYS A 106 14.70 -4.87 3.74
CA LYS A 106 14.05 -5.04 5.04
C LYS A 106 12.62 -4.51 5.07
N LEU A 107 12.15 -3.87 4.00
CA LEU A 107 10.81 -3.31 3.93
C LEU A 107 9.83 -4.35 3.41
N THR A 108 8.63 -4.30 3.96
CA THR A 108 7.47 -5.04 3.43
C THR A 108 6.88 -4.34 2.21
N ASP A 109 6.13 -5.08 1.38
CA ASP A 109 5.40 -4.52 0.24
C ASP A 109 4.51 -3.33 0.63
N ALA A 110 3.83 -3.42 1.77
CA ALA A 110 3.01 -2.33 2.30
C ALA A 110 3.83 -1.06 2.56
N GLN A 111 5.07 -1.20 3.03
CA GLN A 111 5.98 -0.08 3.29
C GLN A 111 6.53 0.50 2.00
N LEU A 112 6.89 -0.33 1.02
CA LEU A 112 7.31 0.13 -0.31
C LEU A 112 6.18 0.93 -0.99
N LEU A 113 4.95 0.42 -0.93
CA LEU A 113 3.77 1.13 -1.44
C LEU A 113 3.53 2.44 -0.69
N ALA A 114 3.67 2.47 0.63
CA ALA A 114 3.52 3.68 1.42
C ALA A 114 4.55 4.77 1.05
N ILE A 115 5.77 4.38 0.68
CA ILE A 115 6.80 5.31 0.19
C ILE A 115 6.35 5.94 -1.13
N LEU A 116 5.88 5.11 -2.07
CA LEU A 116 5.42 5.54 -3.39
C LEU A 116 4.20 6.44 -3.32
N ILE A 117 3.22 6.14 -2.46
CA ILE A 117 2.01 6.98 -2.24
C ILE A 117 2.38 8.37 -1.70
N ARG A 118 3.51 8.45 -0.99
CA ARG A 118 4.17 9.66 -0.48
C ARG A 118 3.45 10.44 0.61
N VAL A 119 2.15 10.69 0.45
CA VAL A 119 1.35 11.60 1.28
C VAL A 119 -0.01 10.97 1.55
N GLY A 120 -0.42 10.97 2.83
CA GLY A 120 -1.78 10.55 3.20
C GLY A 120 -2.82 11.63 2.92
N VAL A 121 -4.10 11.26 3.01
CA VAL A 121 -5.23 12.19 2.90
C VAL A 121 -5.92 12.36 4.26
N PRO A 122 -6.78 13.37 4.45
CA PRO A 122 -7.54 13.50 5.68
C PRO A 122 -8.32 12.21 6.00
N GLY A 123 -7.97 11.57 7.13
CA GLY A 123 -8.58 10.32 7.58
C GLY A 123 -7.90 9.04 7.10
N GLU A 124 -6.80 9.11 6.34
CA GLU A 124 -6.03 7.93 5.91
C GLU A 124 -4.56 8.29 5.64
N SER A 125 -3.65 7.64 6.36
CA SER A 125 -2.20 7.84 6.25
C SER A 125 -1.62 7.08 5.04
N ALA A 126 -0.46 7.50 4.51
CA ALA A 126 0.19 6.77 3.42
C ALA A 126 0.55 5.32 3.82
N VAL A 127 0.87 5.10 5.11
CA VAL A 127 1.15 3.76 5.66
C VAL A 127 -0.11 2.91 5.67
N GLN A 128 -1.27 3.48 6.06
CA GLN A 128 -2.56 2.78 6.02
C GLN A 128 -2.97 2.44 4.59
N ALA A 129 -2.74 3.37 3.66
CA ALA A 129 -3.02 3.16 2.25
C ALA A 129 -2.14 2.05 1.66
N GLY A 130 -0.84 2.03 1.98
CA GLY A 130 0.09 0.98 1.58
C GLY A 130 -0.32 -0.39 2.12
N LEU A 131 -0.74 -0.46 3.39
CA LEU A 131 -1.27 -1.68 3.99
C LEU A 131 -2.56 -2.15 3.31
N ALA A 132 -3.51 -1.25 3.08
CA ALA A 132 -4.78 -1.57 2.43
C ALA A 132 -4.59 -2.13 1.02
N LEU A 133 -3.65 -1.55 0.25
CA LEU A 133 -3.28 -2.07 -1.07
C LEU A 133 -2.59 -3.43 -0.96
N ALA A 134 -1.58 -3.58 -0.11
CA ALA A 134 -0.87 -4.86 0.04
C ALA A 134 -1.82 -6.00 0.44
N SER A 135 -2.70 -5.78 1.42
CA SER A 135 -3.71 -6.77 1.84
C SER A 135 -4.70 -7.11 0.73
N ARG A 136 -5.04 -6.17 -0.16
CA ARG A 136 -5.95 -6.45 -1.28
C ARG A 136 -5.37 -7.46 -2.28
N PHE A 137 -4.04 -7.54 -2.37
CA PHE A 137 -3.32 -8.33 -3.35
C PHE A 137 -2.58 -9.54 -2.74
N GLU A 138 -2.77 -9.84 -1.46
CA GLU A 138 -2.05 -10.88 -0.71
C GLU A 138 -2.08 -12.27 -1.39
N GLU A 139 -3.23 -12.68 -1.97
CA GLU A 139 -3.39 -14.00 -2.60
C GLU A 139 -2.61 -14.19 -3.91
N ARG A 140 -2.33 -13.12 -4.66
CA ARG A 140 -1.61 -13.18 -5.95
C ARG A 140 -0.34 -12.32 -5.98
N GLY A 141 0.05 -11.80 -4.82
CA GLY A 141 1.11 -10.81 -4.67
C GLY A 141 0.87 -9.52 -5.48
N LEU A 142 1.90 -8.69 -5.54
CA LEU A 142 1.87 -7.42 -6.27
C LEU A 142 1.74 -7.56 -7.80
N ALA A 143 1.76 -8.77 -8.36
CA ALA A 143 1.65 -9.00 -9.79
C ALA A 143 0.38 -8.38 -10.39
N ARG A 144 -0.76 -8.41 -9.68
CA ARG A 144 -2.00 -7.78 -10.15
C ARG A 144 -1.97 -6.26 -10.16
N LEU A 145 -1.03 -5.64 -9.44
CA LEU A 145 -0.90 -4.18 -9.40
C LEU A 145 -0.40 -3.63 -10.74
N ILE A 146 0.27 -4.47 -11.53
CA ILE A 146 0.86 -4.12 -12.82
C ILE A 146 -0.19 -3.58 -13.80
N ASP A 147 -1.34 -4.24 -13.88
CA ASP A 147 -2.40 -3.93 -14.84
C ASP A 147 -3.56 -3.15 -14.22
N ALA A 148 -3.48 -2.84 -12.92
CA ALA A 148 -4.56 -2.21 -12.20
C ALA A 148 -4.74 -0.75 -12.64
N SER A 149 -5.94 -0.43 -13.11
CA SER A 149 -6.32 0.93 -13.46
C SER A 149 -6.53 1.82 -12.22
N LEU A 150 -6.42 3.13 -12.40
CA LEU A 150 -6.73 4.10 -11.34
C LEU A 150 -8.15 3.91 -10.77
N GLN A 151 -9.11 3.55 -11.62
CA GLN A 151 -10.50 3.31 -11.25
C GLN A 151 -10.66 2.07 -10.38
N GLU A 152 -9.85 1.04 -10.57
CA GLU A 152 -9.85 -0.17 -9.73
C GLU A 152 -9.14 0.05 -8.39
N LEU A 153 -8.14 0.93 -8.36
CA LEU A 153 -7.36 1.19 -7.13
C LEU A 153 -8.02 2.21 -6.20
N LYS A 154 -8.74 3.20 -6.75
CA LYS A 154 -9.45 4.23 -5.99
C LYS A 154 -10.39 3.71 -4.89
N PRO A 155 -11.19 2.65 -5.11
CA PRO A 155 -12.06 2.09 -4.09
C PRO A 155 -11.33 1.46 -2.90
N ILE A 156 -10.06 1.06 -3.07
CA ILE A 156 -9.29 0.37 -2.03
C ILE A 156 -8.81 1.38 -0.96
N THR A 157 -8.33 2.54 -1.40
CA THR A 157 -7.77 3.57 -0.52
C THR A 157 -8.08 4.98 -1.04
N LYS A 158 -8.50 5.87 -0.14
CA LYS A 158 -8.78 7.29 -0.45
C LYS A 158 -7.52 8.06 -0.79
N ALA A 159 -6.34 7.55 -0.40
CA ALA A 159 -5.05 8.11 -0.78
C ALA A 159 -4.71 7.85 -2.25
N MET A 160 -5.44 6.98 -2.96
CA MET A 160 -5.22 6.71 -4.38
C MET A 160 -5.70 7.86 -5.28
N ARG A 161 -4.86 8.88 -5.38
CA ARG A 161 -5.02 10.02 -6.30
C ARG A 161 -4.17 9.80 -7.57
N SER A 162 -4.34 10.69 -8.55
CA SER A 162 -3.61 10.59 -9.82
C SER A 162 -2.09 10.64 -9.63
N ASP A 163 -1.60 11.44 -8.70
CA ASP A 163 -0.18 11.54 -8.36
C ASP A 163 0.37 10.24 -7.75
N SER A 164 -0.30 9.68 -6.73
CA SER A 164 0.09 8.42 -6.12
C SER A 164 0.03 7.25 -7.11
N TYR A 165 -0.99 7.22 -7.97
CA TYR A 165 -1.09 6.24 -9.05
C TYR A 165 0.08 6.32 -10.02
N CYS A 166 0.38 7.52 -10.55
CA CYS A 166 1.50 7.73 -11.45
C CYS A 166 2.84 7.32 -10.80
N GLN A 167 3.02 7.60 -9.51
CA GLN A 167 4.22 7.21 -8.76
C GLN A 167 4.36 5.69 -8.67
N ILE A 168 3.27 4.97 -8.37
CA ILE A 168 3.27 3.51 -8.31
C ILE A 168 3.58 2.91 -9.69
N MET A 169 2.86 3.32 -10.73
CA MET A 169 3.04 2.78 -12.08
C MET A 169 4.43 3.09 -12.64
N ALA A 170 4.96 4.29 -12.37
CA ALA A 170 6.34 4.64 -12.75
C ALA A 170 7.37 3.77 -12.01
N GLY A 171 7.17 3.50 -10.71
CA GLY A 171 8.03 2.61 -9.93
C GLY A 171 8.04 1.18 -10.47
N ILE A 172 6.86 0.64 -10.79
CA ILE A 172 6.72 -0.70 -11.38
C ILE A 172 7.44 -0.77 -12.74
N GLU A 173 7.20 0.18 -13.63
CA GLU A 173 7.82 0.19 -14.95
C GLU A 173 9.35 0.38 -14.88
N LEU A 174 9.84 1.22 -13.97
CA LEU A 174 11.28 1.34 -13.73
C LEU A 174 11.87 0.02 -13.21
N GLY A 175 11.21 -0.64 -12.26
CA GLY A 175 11.61 -1.96 -11.78
C GLY A 175 11.69 -2.99 -12.91
N ARG A 176 10.67 -3.03 -13.77
CA ARG A 176 10.63 -3.90 -14.96
C ARG A 176 11.77 -3.59 -15.93
N ARG A 177 12.07 -2.30 -16.17
CA ARG A 177 13.20 -1.88 -17.02
C ARG A 177 14.52 -2.33 -16.46
N ILE A 178 14.76 -2.11 -15.18
CA ILE A 178 16.01 -2.50 -14.51
C ILE A 178 16.17 -4.02 -14.53
N ALA A 179 15.10 -4.78 -14.25
CA ALA A 179 15.12 -6.24 -14.33
C ALA A 179 15.54 -6.72 -15.72
N SER A 180 14.97 -6.17 -16.79
CA SER A 180 15.35 -6.53 -18.17
C SER A 180 16.77 -6.12 -18.57
N LEU A 181 17.38 -5.15 -17.86
CA LEU A 181 18.77 -4.75 -18.07
C LEU A 181 19.76 -5.64 -17.31
N ARG A 182 19.34 -6.25 -16.19
CA ARG A 182 20.20 -7.16 -15.41
C ARG A 182 20.52 -8.46 -16.16
N ASP A 183 19.68 -8.85 -17.11
CA ASP A 183 19.94 -9.94 -18.05
C ASP A 183 20.94 -9.57 -19.17
N ILE A 184 21.41 -8.31 -19.17
CA ILE A 184 22.46 -7.77 -20.04
C ILE A 184 23.73 -7.65 -19.19
N GLU A 185 24.31 -8.78 -18.79
CA GLU A 185 25.75 -8.78 -18.49
C GLU A 185 26.51 -8.25 -19.72
N PRO A 186 27.73 -7.68 -19.57
CA PRO A 186 28.61 -7.39 -20.69
C PRO A 186 29.15 -8.73 -21.23
N VAL A 187 28.24 -9.53 -21.80
CA VAL A 187 28.57 -10.74 -22.52
C VAL A 187 29.20 -10.25 -23.81
N LEU A 188 30.34 -10.85 -24.16
CA LEU A 188 30.89 -10.87 -25.52
C LEU A 188 29.73 -10.89 -26.54
N PRO A 189 29.85 -10.24 -27.72
CA PRO A 189 28.75 -10.18 -28.68
C PRO A 189 28.12 -11.56 -28.84
N GLU A 190 26.89 -11.70 -28.36
CA GLU A 190 26.20 -12.98 -28.31
C GLU A 190 26.08 -13.49 -29.74
N ARG A 191 26.65 -14.66 -30.03
CA ARG A 191 26.62 -15.23 -31.37
C ARG A 191 25.59 -16.34 -31.39
N ILE A 192 24.65 -16.27 -32.33
CA ILE A 192 23.62 -17.29 -32.51
C ILE A 192 24.16 -18.34 -33.49
N ARG A 193 24.77 -19.41 -32.98
CA ARG A 193 25.37 -20.47 -33.82
C ARG A 193 24.49 -21.71 -33.96
N GLY A 194 23.44 -21.81 -33.15
CA GLY A 194 22.50 -22.92 -33.17
C GLY A 194 21.18 -22.57 -32.49
N SER A 195 20.31 -23.57 -32.41
CA SER A 195 18.98 -23.45 -31.80
C SER A 195 19.04 -23.04 -30.34
N ASP A 196 20.00 -23.56 -29.58
CA ASP A 196 20.11 -23.28 -28.14
C ASP A 196 20.48 -21.81 -27.90
N ASP A 197 21.43 -21.28 -28.68
CA ASP A 197 21.78 -19.86 -28.65
C ASP A 197 20.59 -18.99 -29.08
N ALA A 198 19.84 -19.43 -30.10
CA ALA A 198 18.67 -18.71 -30.59
C ALA A 198 17.56 -18.66 -29.53
N ILE A 199 17.31 -19.78 -28.84
CA ILE A 199 16.34 -19.86 -27.75
C ILE A 199 16.79 -18.95 -26.60
N SER A 200 18.04 -19.03 -26.17
CA SER A 200 18.58 -18.19 -25.10
C SER A 200 18.46 -16.70 -25.42
N TYR A 201 18.88 -16.29 -26.61
CA TYR A 201 18.75 -14.92 -27.09
C TYR A 201 17.28 -14.49 -27.10
N CYS A 202 16.40 -15.28 -27.71
CA CYS A 202 14.98 -14.93 -27.84
C CYS A 202 14.27 -14.86 -26.48
N SER A 203 14.54 -15.81 -25.58
CA SER A 203 13.98 -15.81 -24.22
C SER A 203 14.34 -14.54 -23.46
N ARG A 204 15.58 -14.04 -23.59
CA ARG A 204 15.98 -12.77 -22.97
C ARG A 204 15.41 -11.57 -23.72
N ARG A 205 15.62 -11.50 -25.04
CA ARG A 205 15.27 -10.36 -25.89
C ARG A 205 13.76 -10.09 -25.96
N PHE A 206 12.95 -11.14 -25.94
CA PHE A 206 11.49 -11.09 -26.05
C PHE A 206 10.79 -11.45 -24.74
N SER A 207 11.51 -11.56 -23.62
CA SER A 207 10.94 -11.85 -22.28
C SER A 207 9.73 -10.99 -21.94
N ARG A 208 9.80 -9.67 -22.19
CA ARG A 208 8.68 -8.73 -21.96
C ARG A 208 7.47 -9.04 -22.83
N LEU A 209 7.72 -9.30 -24.11
CA LEU A 209 6.64 -9.64 -25.05
C LEU A 209 5.99 -10.97 -24.67
N ALA A 210 6.77 -11.94 -24.21
CA ALA A 210 6.26 -13.23 -23.76
C ALA A 210 5.45 -13.14 -22.45
N ALA A 211 5.82 -12.24 -21.54
CA ALA A 211 5.14 -12.07 -20.26
C ALA A 211 3.90 -11.17 -20.34
N ASP A 212 4.00 -10.05 -21.06
CA ASP A 212 2.98 -8.98 -21.09
C ASP A 212 2.16 -8.99 -22.39
N GLY A 213 2.58 -9.77 -23.40
CA GLY A 213 1.92 -9.82 -24.71
C GLY A 213 0.51 -10.36 -24.62
N VAL A 214 -0.45 -9.58 -25.12
CA VAL A 214 -1.87 -9.97 -25.20
C VAL A 214 -2.26 -10.55 -26.56
N GLN A 215 -1.32 -10.54 -27.52
CA GLN A 215 -1.49 -11.03 -28.89
C GLN A 215 -0.20 -11.71 -29.35
N GLU A 216 -0.34 -12.70 -30.23
CA GLU A 216 0.80 -13.35 -30.88
C GLU A 216 1.54 -12.35 -31.77
N GLU A 217 2.87 -12.41 -31.84
CA GLU A 217 3.66 -11.59 -32.76
C GLU A 217 4.74 -12.45 -33.44
N PHE A 218 4.90 -12.26 -34.75
CA PHE A 218 5.99 -12.88 -35.51
C PHE A 218 7.16 -11.91 -35.63
N HIS A 219 8.34 -12.35 -35.19
CA HIS A 219 9.57 -11.55 -35.22
C HIS A 219 10.68 -12.26 -35.99
N ILE A 220 11.49 -11.48 -36.69
CA ILE A 220 12.74 -11.93 -37.33
C ILE A 220 13.91 -11.24 -36.62
N VAL A 221 14.96 -12.01 -36.32
CA VAL A 221 16.24 -11.50 -35.83
C VAL A 221 17.26 -11.56 -36.96
N SER A 222 17.73 -10.40 -37.42
CA SER A 222 18.79 -10.31 -38.43
C SER A 222 20.15 -10.50 -37.76
N LEU A 223 21.04 -11.25 -38.41
CA LEU A 223 22.40 -11.53 -37.93
C LEU A 223 23.44 -10.95 -38.89
N ASP A 224 24.59 -10.56 -38.36
CA ASP A 224 25.76 -10.22 -39.16
C ASP A 224 26.50 -11.46 -39.68
N THR A 225 27.54 -11.25 -40.48
CA THR A 225 28.38 -12.34 -41.04
C THR A 225 29.13 -13.15 -39.98
N GLN A 226 29.16 -12.67 -38.74
CA GLN A 226 29.77 -13.30 -37.59
C GLN A 226 28.75 -13.97 -36.66
N HIS A 227 27.47 -14.01 -37.07
CA HIS A 227 26.30 -14.51 -36.34
C HIS A 227 25.88 -13.66 -35.13
N GLY A 228 26.30 -12.40 -35.08
CA GLY A 228 25.88 -11.44 -34.07
C GLY A 228 24.52 -10.81 -34.42
N PRO A 229 23.56 -10.71 -33.48
CA PRO A 229 22.30 -10.02 -33.68
C PRO A 229 22.50 -8.55 -34.08
N ILE A 230 21.92 -8.15 -35.22
CA ILE A 230 21.90 -6.76 -35.71
C ILE A 230 20.63 -6.06 -35.22
N ALA A 231 19.47 -6.64 -35.52
CA ALA A 231 18.18 -6.06 -35.19
C ALA A 231 17.08 -7.13 -35.08
N SER A 232 16.04 -6.81 -34.31
CA SER A 232 14.79 -7.58 -34.25
C SER A 232 13.69 -6.81 -34.95
N HIS A 233 12.98 -7.45 -35.87
CA HIS A 233 11.92 -6.86 -36.67
C HIS A 233 10.61 -7.56 -36.34
N ARG A 234 9.61 -6.80 -35.89
CA ARG A 234 8.23 -7.30 -35.79
C ARG A 234 7.61 -7.27 -37.18
N ILE A 235 7.33 -8.43 -37.71
CA ILE A 235 6.77 -8.59 -39.06
C ILE A 235 5.25 -8.51 -38.98
N THR A 236 4.64 -9.36 -38.14
CA THR A 236 3.18 -9.36 -37.96
C THR A 236 2.77 -9.38 -36.50
N VAL A 237 1.56 -8.87 -36.24
CA VAL A 237 0.81 -9.07 -35.01
C VAL A 237 -0.38 -9.95 -35.38
N GLY A 238 -0.50 -11.09 -34.72
CA GLY A 238 -1.53 -12.09 -34.95
C GLY A 238 -2.93 -11.55 -34.75
N THR A 239 -3.88 -12.19 -35.42
CA THR A 239 -5.32 -12.00 -35.23
C THR A 239 -5.78 -12.82 -34.01
N LEU A 240 -7.09 -13.05 -33.89
CA LEU A 240 -7.64 -13.87 -32.81
C LEU A 240 -7.17 -15.34 -32.84
N ASP A 241 -6.77 -15.86 -34.00
CA ASP A 241 -6.52 -17.29 -34.22
C ASP A 241 -5.39 -17.59 -35.23
N ALA A 242 -4.75 -16.59 -35.85
CA ALA A 242 -3.69 -16.81 -36.82
C ALA A 242 -2.67 -15.66 -36.87
N SER A 243 -1.41 -15.98 -37.15
CA SER A 243 -0.40 -14.99 -37.55
C SER A 243 -0.11 -15.15 -39.05
N LEU A 244 -0.70 -14.29 -39.87
CA LEU A 244 -0.54 -14.32 -41.33
C LEU A 244 0.79 -13.68 -41.71
N VAL A 245 1.81 -14.47 -42.02
CA VAL A 245 3.10 -13.97 -42.52
C VAL A 245 3.10 -14.03 -44.04
N HIS A 246 3.17 -12.87 -44.71
CA HIS A 246 3.32 -12.84 -46.16
C HIS A 246 4.81 -12.96 -46.52
N PRO A 247 5.23 -13.83 -47.47
CA PRO A 247 6.64 -14.02 -47.86
C PRO A 247 7.38 -12.78 -48.42
N ARG A 248 6.70 -11.64 -48.51
CA ARG A 248 7.23 -10.37 -49.04
C ARG A 248 7.64 -9.42 -47.92
N GLU A 249 7.15 -9.67 -46.70
CA GLU A 249 7.57 -8.97 -45.49
C GLU A 249 8.84 -9.60 -44.93
#